data_AF-A0A9D0Z7E7-F1
#
_entry.id   AF-A0A9D0Z7E7-F1
#
_cell.length_a   1.000
_cell.length_b   1.000
_cell.length_c   1.000
_cell.angle_alpha   90.00
_cell.angle_beta   90.00
_cell.angle_gamma   90.00
#
_symmetry.space_group_name_H-M   'P 1'
#
loop_
_entity.id
_entity.type
_entity.pdbx_description
1 polymer ?
#
loop_
_entity_poly.entity_id
_entity_poly.type
_entity_poly.pdbx_seq_one_letter_code
_entity_poly.pdbx_strand_id
1 'polypeptide(L)'
;MAKSANLYARIEPEIKEQAEAILNALGIPASNAITMFYKQVILQRGLPFAVKLPEPPLDLNRMTAEQLDTELEKGYTQMLEGQTIPAKQVFDQLRGERNV
;
A
#
# COMPACT_ATOMS: atom_id res chain seq x y z
N MET A 1 21.01 -10.57 30.43
CA MET A 1 19.84 -9.77 30.81
C MET A 1 19.56 -8.78 29.70
N ALA A 2 18.51 -8.95 28.90
CA ALA A 2 18.12 -7.92 27.93
C ALA A 2 17.58 -6.73 28.73
N LYS A 3 18.14 -5.53 28.53
CA LYS A 3 17.65 -4.32 29.18
C LYS A 3 16.29 -3.97 28.57
N SER A 4 15.23 -4.06 29.36
CA SER A 4 13.89 -3.60 28.97
C SER A 4 13.77 -2.09 29.19
N ALA A 5 13.11 -1.40 28.26
CA ALA A 5 12.70 -0.02 28.41
C ALA A 5 11.17 0.06 28.34
N ASN A 6 10.56 0.95 29.13
CA ASN A 6 9.12 1.17 29.11
C ASN A 6 8.76 2.24 28.07
N LEU A 7 7.70 2.00 27.29
CA LEU A 7 7.15 2.95 26.34
C LEU A 7 5.73 3.35 26.77
N TYR A 8 5.48 4.64 26.88
CA TYR A 8 4.15 5.19 27.15
C TYR A 8 3.75 6.11 26.00
N ALA A 9 2.61 5.85 25.38
CA ALA A 9 2.05 6.66 24.31
C ALA A 9 0.55 6.85 24.55
N ARG A 10 0.06 8.07 24.27
CA ARG A 10 -1.38 8.35 24.26
C ARG A 10 -1.94 7.93 22.90
N ILE A 11 -3.01 7.15 22.92
CA ILE A 11 -3.73 6.68 21.74
C ILE A 11 -5.22 6.83 22.01
N GLU A 12 -5.98 7.11 20.97
CA GLU A 12 -7.43 7.11 21.05
C GLU A 12 -7.95 5.69 21.32
N PRO A 13 -8.92 5.49 22.23
CA PRO A 13 -9.39 4.14 22.60
C PRO A 13 -9.88 3.32 21.40
N GLU A 14 -10.58 3.95 20.47
CA GLU A 14 -11.11 3.28 19.28
C GLU A 14 -9.99 2.79 18.34
N ILE A 15 -8.98 3.63 18.09
CA ILE A 15 -7.81 3.26 17.27
C ILE A 15 -7.06 2.08 17.92
N LYS A 16 -6.92 2.12 19.26
CA LYS A 16 -6.28 1.03 20.00
C LYS A 16 -7.04 -0.28 19.82
N GLU A 17 -8.35 -0.27 20.02
CA GLU A 17 -9.19 -1.47 19.93
C GLU A 17 -9.16 -2.08 18.53
N GLN A 18 -9.30 -1.25 17.49
CA GLN A 18 -9.23 -1.70 16.10
C GLN A 18 -7.85 -2.31 15.77
N ALA A 19 -6.76 -1.64 16.17
CA ALA A 19 -5.41 -2.14 15.94
C ALA A 19 -5.15 -3.46 16.68
N GLU A 20 -5.56 -3.57 17.94
CA GLU A 20 -5.40 -4.80 18.73
C GLU A 20 -6.23 -5.95 18.16
N ALA A 21 -7.44 -5.70 17.66
CA ALA A 21 -8.26 -6.72 17.00
C ALA A 21 -7.56 -7.31 15.76
N ILE A 22 -6.99 -6.44 14.91
CA ILE A 22 -6.22 -6.86 13.72
C ILE A 22 -4.97 -7.64 14.12
N LEU A 23 -4.20 -7.12 15.08
CA LEU A 23 -2.98 -7.78 15.58
C LEU A 23 -3.27 -9.15 16.20
N ASN A 24 -4.37 -9.27 16.95
CA ASN A 24 -4.82 -10.54 17.52
C ASN A 24 -5.23 -11.54 16.44
N ALA A 25 -5.93 -11.11 15.39
CA ALA A 25 -6.26 -11.97 14.25
C ALA A 25 -5.01 -12.48 13.53
N LEU A 26 -3.92 -11.71 13.53
CA LEU A 26 -2.61 -12.11 13.00
C LEU A 26 -1.77 -12.95 13.99
N GLY A 27 -2.23 -13.13 15.23
CA GLY A 27 -1.48 -13.82 16.29
C GLY A 27 -0.28 -13.03 16.82
N ILE A 28 -0.29 -11.70 16.66
CA ILE A 28 0.81 -10.81 17.01
C ILE A 28 0.43 -9.98 18.25
N PRO A 29 1.11 -10.15 19.40
CA PRO A 29 0.90 -9.27 20.54
C PRO A 29 1.29 -7.81 20.23
N ALA A 30 0.59 -6.83 20.80
CA ALA A 30 0.86 -5.41 20.58
C ALA A 30 2.32 -5.01 20.89
N SER A 31 2.93 -5.56 21.95
CA SER A 31 4.34 -5.32 22.30
C SER A 31 5.31 -5.80 21.22
N ASN A 32 5.00 -6.93 20.57
CA ASN A 32 5.79 -7.47 19.46
C ASN A 32 5.63 -6.60 18.22
N ALA A 33 4.42 -6.14 17.91
CA ALA A 33 4.17 -5.22 16.80
C ALA A 33 4.95 -3.91 16.96
N ILE A 34 4.95 -3.32 18.16
CA ILE A 34 5.76 -2.12 18.47
C ILE A 34 7.25 -2.41 18.27
N THR A 35 7.73 -3.57 18.75
CA THR A 35 9.13 -3.97 18.56
C THR A 35 9.49 -4.12 17.08
N MET A 36 8.59 -4.69 16.28
CA MET A 36 8.76 -4.81 14.83
C MET A 36 8.81 -3.44 14.14
N PHE A 37 7.95 -2.50 14.56
CA PHE A 37 7.97 -1.12 14.07
C PHE A 37 9.34 -0.47 14.30
N TYR A 38 9.89 -0.52 15.52
CA TYR A 38 11.23 0.02 15.80
C TYR A 38 12.34 -0.65 14.98
N LYS A 39 12.27 -1.97 14.78
CA LYS A 39 13.24 -2.69 13.94
C LYS A 39 13.20 -2.19 12.49
N GLN A 40 12.02 -1.95 11.95
CA GLN A 40 11.89 -1.41 10.60
C GLN A 40 12.41 0.03 10.51
N VAL A 41 12.16 0.86 11.54
CA VAL A 41 12.73 2.22 11.59
C VAL A 41 14.26 2.20 11.55
N ILE A 42 14.87 1.30 12.32
CA ILE A 42 16.33 1.12 12.34
C ILE A 42 16.84 0.62 10.98
N LEU A 43 16.19 -0.39 10.42
CA LEU A 43 16.61 -1.01 9.16
C LEU A 43 16.56 -0.05 7.99
N GLN A 44 15.48 0.73 7.90
CA GLN A 44 15.23 1.65 6.79
C GLN A 44 15.88 3.03 6.99
N ARG A 45 16.39 3.31 8.20
CA ARG A 45 16.81 4.66 8.62
C ARG A 45 15.73 5.72 8.33
N GLY A 46 14.47 5.35 8.55
CA GLY A 46 13.29 6.11 8.14
C GLY A 46 12.00 5.49 8.69
N LEU A 47 10.84 5.97 8.25
CA LEU A 47 9.56 5.36 8.64
C LEU A 47 9.32 4.07 7.85
N PRO A 48 8.65 3.06 8.44
CA PRO A 48 8.43 1.75 7.83
C PRO A 48 7.40 1.75 6.69
N PHE A 49 6.99 2.93 6.25
CA PHE A 49 6.08 3.19 5.15
C PHE A 49 6.49 4.49 4.46
N ALA A 50 6.18 4.61 3.18
CA ALA A 50 6.49 5.80 2.41
C ALA A 50 5.64 6.98 2.92
N VAL A 51 6.31 8.04 3.38
CA VAL A 51 5.64 9.30 3.72
C VAL A 51 5.48 10.12 2.45
N LYS A 52 4.47 9.77 1.67
CA LYS A 52 4.09 10.50 0.46
C LYS A 52 2.61 10.85 0.53
N LEU A 53 2.26 12.01 -0.01
CA LEU A 53 0.86 12.25 -0.36
C LEU A 53 0.47 11.19 -1.40
N PRO A 54 -0.74 10.61 -1.34
CA PRO A 54 -1.20 9.72 -2.39
C PRO A 54 -1.10 10.45 -3.72
N GLU A 55 -0.44 9.83 -4.71
CA GLU A 55 -0.39 10.39 -6.05
C GLU A 55 -1.84 10.51 -6.54
N PRO A 56 -2.24 11.67 -7.09
CA PRO A 56 -3.57 11.77 -7.68
C PRO A 56 -3.71 10.69 -8.76
N PRO A 57 -4.93 10.16 -8.97
CA PRO A 57 -5.19 9.22 -10.06
C PRO A 57 -4.62 9.78 -11.37
N LEU A 58 -4.04 8.90 -12.19
CA LEU A 58 -3.53 9.27 -13.51
C LEU A 58 -4.65 9.96 -14.30
N ASP A 59 -4.51 11.27 -14.48
CA ASP A 59 -5.44 12.11 -15.24
C ASP A 59 -4.73 12.46 -16.55
N LEU A 60 -5.25 11.93 -17.66
CA LEU A 60 -4.74 12.19 -19.01
C LEU A 60 -4.63 13.69 -19.31
N ASN A 61 -5.45 14.53 -18.69
CA ASN A 61 -5.41 15.99 -18.88
C ASN A 61 -4.24 16.67 -18.15
N ARG A 62 -3.56 15.95 -17.24
CA ARG A 62 -2.47 16.46 -16.39
C ARG A 62 -1.12 15.83 -16.73
N MET A 63 -1.09 14.83 -17.60
CA MET A 63 0.13 14.17 -18.03
C MET A 63 0.87 14.99 -19.08
N THR A 64 2.20 14.98 -19.03
CA THR A 64 3.02 15.45 -20.15
C THR A 64 3.02 14.41 -21.28
N ALA A 65 3.37 14.81 -22.49
CA ALA A 65 3.49 13.88 -23.63
C ALA A 65 4.49 12.74 -23.33
N GLU A 66 5.61 13.06 -22.67
CA GLU A 66 6.63 12.08 -22.27
C GLU A 66 6.10 11.03 -21.28
N GLN A 67 5.26 11.46 -20.33
CA GLN A 67 4.62 10.56 -19.38
C GLN A 67 3.62 9.63 -20.08
N LEU A 68 2.84 10.16 -21.04
CA LEU A 68 1.91 9.35 -21.83
C LEU A 68 2.67 8.32 -22.68
N ASP A 69 3.72 8.72 -23.38
CA ASP A 69 4.55 7.84 -24.18
C ASP A 69 5.16 6.72 -23.33
N THR A 70 5.65 7.06 -22.14
CA THR A 70 6.19 6.07 -21.19
C THR A 70 5.15 5.01 -20.80
N GLU A 71 3.91 5.42 -20.51
CA GLU A 71 2.84 4.48 -20.17
C GLU A 71 2.39 3.63 -21.37
N LEU A 72 2.39 4.19 -22.58
CA LEU A 72 2.10 3.45 -23.81
C LEU A 72 3.19 2.41 -24.13
N GLU A 73 4.46 2.76 -23.93
CA GLU A 73 5.59 1.82 -24.09
C GLU A 73 5.51 0.66 -23.09
N LYS A 74 5.12 0.93 -21.84
CA LYS A 74 4.87 -0.12 -20.84
C LYS A 74 3.78 -1.07 -21.31
N GLY A 75 2.65 -0.55 -21.80
CA GLY A 75 1.56 -1.36 -22.33
C GLY A 75 1.97 -2.19 -23.55
N TYR A 76 2.77 -1.61 -24.45
CA TYR A 76 3.33 -2.32 -25.60
C TYR A 76 4.27 -3.46 -25.18
N THR A 77 5.11 -3.22 -24.17
CA THR A 77 6.02 -4.25 -23.62
C THR A 77 5.23 -5.40 -22.98
N GLN A 78 4.20 -5.09 -22.19
CA GLN A 78 3.30 -6.10 -21.60
C GLN A 78 2.60 -6.94 -22.66
N MET A 79 2.19 -6.33 -23.78
CA MET A 79 1.63 -7.05 -24.92
C MET A 79 2.65 -8.04 -25.52
N LEU A 80 3.89 -7.62 -25.74
CA LEU A 80 4.95 -8.48 -26.26
C LEU A 80 5.28 -9.64 -25.32
N GLU A 81 5.21 -9.41 -24.01
CA GLU A 81 5.41 -10.43 -22.98
C GLU A 81 4.20 -11.36 -22.79
N GLY A 82 3.12 -11.16 -23.55
CA GLY A 82 1.90 -11.97 -23.46
C GLY A 82 1.07 -11.69 -22.20
N GLN A 83 1.39 -10.64 -21.43
CA GLN A 83 0.62 -10.16 -20.28
C GLN A 83 -0.64 -9.43 -20.74
N THR A 84 -1.49 -10.14 -21.49
CA THR A 84 -2.71 -9.61 -22.10
C THR A 84 -3.94 -10.28 -21.52
N ILE A 85 -5.05 -9.56 -21.52
CA ILE A 85 -6.35 -10.07 -21.11
C ILE A 85 -7.32 -9.99 -22.30
N PRO A 86 -8.20 -11.00 -22.51
CA PRO A 86 -9.15 -10.98 -23.61
C PRO A 86 -10.07 -9.76 -23.55
N ALA A 87 -10.23 -9.07 -24.67
CA ALA A 87 -11.01 -7.83 -24.74
C ALA A 87 -12.41 -7.96 -24.13
N LYS A 88 -13.10 -9.08 -24.37
CA LYS A 88 -14.42 -9.35 -23.78
C LYS A 88 -14.41 -9.28 -22.25
N GLN A 89 -13.41 -9.90 -21.61
CA GLN A 89 -13.27 -9.92 -20.16
C GLN A 89 -13.07 -8.51 -19.60
N VAL A 90 -12.29 -7.66 -20.29
CA VAL A 90 -12.08 -6.25 -19.92
C VAL A 90 -13.40 -5.48 -19.97
N PHE A 91 -14.13 -5.59 -21.08
CA PHE A 91 -15.38 -4.87 -21.24
C PHE A 91 -16.46 -5.34 -20.26
N ASP A 92 -16.49 -6.62 -19.91
CA ASP A 92 -17.40 -7.16 -18.90
C ASP A 92 -17.06 -6.62 -17.50
N GLN A 93 -15.76 -6.53 -17.14
CA GLN A 93 -15.31 -5.93 -15.88
C GLN A 93 -15.67 -4.44 -15.78
N LEU A 94 -15.34 -3.65 -16.81
CA LEU A 94 -15.64 -2.21 -16.83
C LEU A 94 -17.13 -1.89 -16.79
N ARG A 95 -17.98 -2.77 -17.35
CA ARG A 95 -19.44 -2.63 -17.24
C ARG A 95 -19.96 -3.07 -15.88
N GLY A 96 -19.35 -4.09 -15.27
CA GLY A 96 -19.68 -4.53 -13.91
C GLY A 96 -19.35 -3.50 -12.85
N GLU A 97 -18.22 -2.78 -13.00
CA GLU A 97 -17.78 -1.73 -12.07
C GLU A 97 -18.64 -0.45 -12.14
N ARG A 98 -19.39 -0.22 -13.22
CA ARG A 98 -20.32 0.92 -13.36
C ARG A 98 -21.69 0.74 -12.69
N ASN A 99 -21.92 -0.39 -11.99
CA ASN A 99 -23.17 -0.67 -11.28
C ASN A 99 -23.12 -0.34 -9.77
N VAL A 100 -22.29 0.63 -9.35
CA VAL A 100 -22.30 1.20 -8.00
C VAL A 100 -22.42 2.72 -8.08
#